data_AF-A0A941AZA4-F1
#
_entry.id   AF-A0A941AZA4-F1
#
_cell.length_a   1.000
_cell.length_b   1.000
_cell.length_c   1.000
_cell.angle_alpha   90.00
_cell.angle_beta   90.00
_cell.angle_gamma   90.00
#
_symmetry.space_group_name_H-M   'P 1'
#
loop_
_entity.id
_entity.type
_entity.pdbx_description
1 polymer ?
#
loop_
_entity_poly.entity_id
_entity_poly.type
_entity_poly.pdbx_seq_one_letter_code
_entity_poly.pdbx_strand_id
1 'polypeptide(L)' 'MIKINLKIQFLLFVLCLFFIGLGINNILTEGFKSGVHLFYQVSPVMPFVFSAILFGANIYSKKTTQK' A
#
# COMPACT_ATOMS: atom_id res chain seq x y z
N MET A 1 13.28 7.94 -10.26
CA MET A 1 12.55 7.08 -11.24
C MET A 1 13.04 5.65 -11.09
N ILE A 2 12.22 4.78 -10.50
CA ILE A 2 12.59 3.37 -10.34
C ILE A 2 12.51 2.70 -11.72
N LYS A 3 13.63 2.16 -12.22
CA LYS A 3 13.72 1.44 -13.50
C LYS A 3 13.17 0.00 -13.40
N ILE A 4 11.95 -0.16 -12.91
CA ILE A 4 11.23 -1.45 -12.92
C ILE A 4 10.21 -1.45 -14.07
N ASN A 5 9.98 -2.62 -14.67
CA ASN A 5 8.96 -2.79 -15.71
C ASN A 5 7.57 -2.37 -15.18
N LEU A 6 6.83 -1.57 -15.95
CA LEU A 6 5.52 -1.04 -15.53
C LEU A 6 4.53 -2.15 -15.18
N LYS A 7 4.58 -3.30 -15.88
CA LYS A 7 3.76 -4.47 -15.54
C LYS A 7 4.05 -5.01 -14.14
N ILE A 8 5.33 -5.08 -13.78
CA ILE A 8 5.79 -5.56 -12.48
C ILE A 8 5.42 -4.54 -11.39
N GLN A 9 5.58 -3.25 -11.66
CA GLN A 9 5.14 -2.19 -10.73
C GLN A 9 3.63 -2.22 -10.47
N PHE A 10 2.83 -2.49 -11.49
CA PHE A 10 1.38 -2.65 -11.32
C PHE A 10 1.04 -3.87 -10.45
N LEU A 11 1.73 -4.99 -10.64
CA LEU A 11 1.56 -6.17 -9.78
C LEU A 11 1.93 -5.87 -8.32
N LEU A 12 3.08 -5.21 -8.09
CA LEU A 12 3.53 -4.76 -6.76
C LEU A 12 2.52 -3.79 -6.13
N PHE A 13 1.95 -2.89 -6.92
CA PHE A 13 0.93 -1.94 -6.46
C PHE A 13 -0.34 -2.68 -5.99
N VAL A 14 -0.84 -3.65 -6.77
CA VAL A 14 -2.00 -4.46 -6.38
C VAL A 14 -1.71 -5.27 -5.11
N LEU A 15 -0.52 -5.86 -4.98
CA LEU A 15 -0.10 -6.56 -3.77
C LEU A 15 -0.08 -5.62 -2.55
N CYS A 16 0.44 -4.39 -2.69
CA CYS A 16 0.42 -3.42 -1.60
C CYS A 16 -1.02 -3.10 -1.16
N LEU A 17 -1.94 -2.87 -2.09
CA LEU A 17 -3.36 -2.64 -1.79
C LEU A 17 -4.00 -3.83 -1.07
N PHE A 18 -3.66 -5.06 -1.47
CA PHE A 18 -4.15 -6.27 -0.82
C PHE A 18 -3.71 -6.37 0.65
N PHE A 19 -2.42 -6.15 0.94
CA PHE A 19 -1.90 -6.15 2.30
C PHE A 19 -2.47 -5.01 3.15
N ILE A 20 -2.70 -3.83 2.56
CA ILE A 20 -3.40 -2.73 3.23
C ILE A 20 -4.81 -3.16 3.63
N GLY A 21 -5.55 -3.78 2.72
CA GLY A 21 -6.89 -4.31 3.01
C GLY A 21 -6.90 -5.34 4.14
N LEU A 22 -5.96 -6.29 4.13
CA LEU A 22 -5.79 -7.27 5.22
C LEU A 22 -5.46 -6.59 6.55
N GLY A 23 -4.52 -5.64 6.54
CA GLY A 23 -4.13 -4.90 7.73
C GLY A 23 -5.29 -4.12 8.34
N ILE A 24 -6.04 -3.38 7.52
CA ILE A 24 -7.23 -2.63 7.95
C ILE A 24 -8.29 -3.58 8.51
N ASN A 25 -8.55 -4.71 7.85
CA ASN A 25 -9.53 -5.70 8.32
C ASN A 25 -9.14 -6.29 9.69
N ASN A 26 -7.84 -6.57 9.89
CA ASN A 26 -7.32 -7.03 11.17
C ASN A 26 -7.49 -5.98 12.27
N ILE A 27 -7.15 -4.71 11.98
CA ILE A 27 -7.30 -3.58 12.92
C ILE A 27 -8.78 -3.37 13.28
N LEU A 28 -9.69 -3.46 12.31
CA LEU A 28 -11.13 -3.34 12.55
C LEU A 28 -11.67 -4.46 13.45
N THR A 29 -11.17 -5.68 13.26
CA THR A 29 -11.65 -6.87 13.98
C THR A 29 -11.06 -6.98 15.39
N GLU A 30 -9.78 -6.67 15.55
CA GLU A 30 -9.03 -6.86 16.80
C GLU A 30 -8.79 -5.55 17.56
N GLY A 31 -8.53 -4.45 16.86
CA GLY A 31 -8.13 -3.16 17.43
C GLY A 31 -9.28 -2.39 18.10
N PHE A 32 -10.51 -2.54 17.63
CA PHE A 32 -11.68 -1.96 18.30
C PHE A 32 -11.93 -2.54 19.71
N LYS A 33 -11.40 -3.72 20.02
CA LYS A 33 -11.51 -4.34 21.35
C LYS A 33 -10.46 -3.85 22.35
N SER A 34 -9.37 -3.23 21.88
CA SER A 34 -8.23 -2.84 22.71
C SER A 34 -7.72 -1.45 22.29
N GLY A 35 -8.40 -0.40 22.77
CA GLY A 35 -8.15 0.99 22.37
C GLY A 35 -6.74 1.54 22.61
N VAL A 36 -5.85 0.79 23.26
CA VAL A 36 -4.48 1.22 23.60
C VAL A 36 -3.42 0.70 22.61
N HIS A 37 -3.74 -0.31 21.78
CA HIS A 37 -2.77 -0.96 20.87
C HIS A 37 -2.94 -0.65 19.37
N LEU A 38 -3.87 0.25 19.01
CA LEU A 38 -4.18 0.60 17.62
C LEU A 38 -2.94 1.06 16.83
N PHE A 39 -2.07 1.88 17.43
CA PHE A 39 -0.83 2.32 16.77
C PHE A 39 0.11 1.16 16.42
N TYR A 40 0.24 0.18 17.32
CA TYR A 40 1.07 -1.00 17.09
C TYR A 40 0.49 -1.90 15.99
N GLN A 41 -0.84 -1.97 15.87
CA GLN A 41 -1.50 -2.74 14.82
C GLN A 41 -1.51 -2.03 13.46
N VAL A 42 -1.53 -0.70 13.44
CA VAL A 42 -1.48 0.12 12.21
C VAL A 42 -0.05 0.25 11.66
N SER A 43 0.96 0.27 12.53
CA SER A 43 2.37 0.48 12.13
C SER A 43 2.85 -0.47 11.01
N PRO A 44 2.55 -1.79 11.04
CA PRO A 44 2.93 -2.70 9.96
C PRO A 44 2.29 -2.41 8.60
N VAL A 45 1.17 -1.68 8.57
CA VAL A 45 0.43 -1.34 7.34
C VAL A 45 1.06 -0.14 6.63
N MET A 46 1.66 0.79 7.39
CA MET A 46 2.21 2.04 6.86
C MET A 46 3.23 1.85 5.72
N PRO A 47 4.22 0.93 5.79
CA PRO A 47 5.15 0.69 4.69
C PRO A 47 4.46 0.33 3.37
N PHE A 48 3.34 -0.41 3.42
CA PHE A 48 2.57 -0.75 2.24
C PHE A 48 1.81 0.45 1.67
N VAL A 49 1.30 1.34 2.53
CA VAL A 49 0.66 2.60 2.10
C VAL A 49 1.65 3.49 1.35
N PHE A 50 2.83 3.73 1.93
CA PHE A 50 3.89 4.51 1.27
C PHE A 50 4.32 3.87 -0.06
N SER A 51 4.47 2.55 -0.09
CA SER A 51 4.83 1.81 -1.31
C SER A 51 3.74 1.90 -2.37
N ALA A 52 2.47 1.77 -1.99
CA ALA A 52 1.34 1.92 -2.90
C ALA A 52 1.29 3.32 -3.54
N ILE A 53 1.47 4.37 -2.73
CA ILE A 53 1.53 5.76 -3.24
C ILE A 53 2.68 5.92 -4.24
N LEU A 54 3.87 5.39 -3.91
CA LEU A 54 5.05 5.54 -4.76
C LEU A 54 4.92 4.77 -6.07
N PHE A 55 4.39 3.53 -6.04
CA PHE A 55 4.13 2.76 -7.25
C PHE A 55 3.00 3.37 -8.08
N GLY A 56 1.92 3.81 -7.46
CA GLY A 56 0.81 4.48 -8.12
C GLY A 56 1.24 5.76 -8.83
N ALA A 57 2.02 6.62 -8.15
CA ALA A 57 2.58 7.83 -8.73
C ALA A 57 3.52 7.51 -9.92
N ASN A 58 4.35 6.48 -9.81
CA ASN A 58 5.27 6.10 -10.89
C ASN A 58 4.53 5.51 -12.11
N ILE A 59 3.45 4.73 -11.90
CA ILE A 59 2.58 4.23 -12.97
C ILE A 59 1.84 5.38 -13.66
N TYR A 60 1.28 6.31 -12.89
CA TYR A 60 0.56 7.47 -13.42
C TYR A 60 1.49 8.40 -14.21
N SER A 61 2.67 8.71 -13.67
CA SER A 61 3.67 9.57 -14.32
C SER A 61 4.18 8.96 -15.64
N LYS A 62 4.43 7.65 -15.70
CA LYS A 62 4.78 6.99 -16.97
C LYS A 62 3.65 7.02 -18.00
N LYS A 63 2.38 6.96 -17.56
CA LYS A 63 1.22 7.12 -18.45
C LYS A 63 1.14 8.53 -19.04
N THR A 64 1.48 9.56 -18.28
CA THR A 64 1.50 10.95 -18.77
C THR A 64 2.66 11.23 -19.74
N THR A 65 3.79 10.54 -19.61
CA THR A 65 4.95 10.68 -20.52
C THR A 65 4.83 9.85 -21.81
N GLN A 66 3.88 8.91 -21.90
CA GLN A 66 3.58 8.16 -23.13
C GLN A 66 2.47 8.76 -23.99
N LYS A 67 1.93 9.92 -23.61
CA LYS A 67 1.11 10.76 -24.49
C LYS A 67 2.00 11.76 -25.21
#